data_AF-A0A353SAQ6-F1
#
_entry.id   AF-A0A353SAQ6-F1
#
_cell.length_a   1.000
_cell.length_b   1.000
_cell.length_c   1.000
_cell.angle_alpha   90.00
_cell.angle_beta   90.00
_cell.angle_gamma   90.00
#
_symmetry.space_group_name_H-M   'P 1'
#
loop_
_entity.id
_entity.type
_entity.pdbx_description
1 polymer ?
#
loop_
_entity_poly.entity_id
_entity_poly.type
_entity_poly.pdbx_seq_one_letter_code
_entity_poly.pdbx_strand_id
1 'polypeptide(L)'
;MRRLTALLLLALCAGFAEALIVYRPENSGAVNTVRCYIRIEDEDGNDVTQEGTRGSYAWVTDPADRPPKELHPYAGRYYLMGGIAAHIGFKRHGTYRITVYTPADEQQLSPAATGTEWVSNTFVYRTDSTLKVLFVSPTADEDGFYDGGWFLSYRAPPFYKVTKPARR
;
A
#
# COMPACT_ATOMS: atom_id res chain seq x y z
N MET A 1 -17.40 42.19 -12.94
CA MET A 1 -17.68 40.78 -13.35
C MET A 1 -16.40 39.94 -13.51
N ARG A 2 -15.41 40.03 -12.60
CA ARG A 2 -14.15 39.26 -12.69
C ARG A 2 -13.86 38.35 -11.48
N ARG A 3 -14.81 38.22 -10.55
CA ARG A 3 -14.65 37.43 -9.32
C ARG A 3 -15.33 36.05 -9.38
N LEU A 4 -16.16 35.77 -10.39
CA LEU A 4 -16.82 34.46 -10.52
C LEU A 4 -15.91 33.37 -11.13
N THR A 5 -14.92 33.73 -11.94
CA THR A 5 -14.10 32.74 -12.67
C THR A 5 -13.00 32.11 -11.80
N ALA A 6 -12.58 32.78 -10.72
CA ALA A 6 -11.54 32.26 -9.81
C ALA A 6 -12.08 31.21 -8.83
N LEU A 7 -13.36 31.29 -8.43
CA LEU A 7 -13.98 30.25 -7.58
C LEU A 7 -14.22 28.94 -8.33
N LEU A 8 -14.46 29.00 -9.65
CA LEU A 8 -14.67 27.80 -10.45
C LEU A 8 -13.37 26.99 -10.64
N LEU A 9 -12.20 27.66 -10.69
CA LEU A 9 -10.91 26.97 -10.80
C LEU A 9 -10.41 26.39 -9.46
N LEU A 10 -10.73 27.00 -8.31
CA LEU A 10 -10.44 26.38 -7.01
C LEU A 10 -11.32 25.16 -6.71
N ALA A 11 -12.53 25.09 -7.29
CA ALA A 11 -13.41 23.93 -7.17
C ALA A 11 -12.97 22.72 -8.01
N LEU A 12 -12.10 22.91 -9.01
CA LEU A 12 -11.55 21.82 -9.83
C LEU A 12 -10.40 21.06 -9.15
N CYS A 13 -9.89 21.56 -8.03
CA CYS A 13 -8.93 20.84 -7.18
C CYS A 13 -9.61 20.04 -6.05
N ALA A 14 -10.94 20.11 -5.89
CA ALA A 14 -11.70 19.44 -4.83
C ALA A 14 -12.05 17.96 -5.15
N GLY A 15 -11.30 17.30 -6.02
CA GLY A 15 -11.71 16.02 -6.61
C GLY A 15 -11.29 14.75 -5.86
N PHE A 16 -10.46 14.85 -4.80
CA PHE A 16 -9.94 13.67 -4.12
C PHE A 16 -9.82 13.91 -2.62
N ALA A 17 -10.34 12.98 -1.83
CA ALA A 17 -10.03 12.91 -0.41
C ALA A 17 -8.53 12.64 -0.19
N GLU A 18 -8.00 13.08 0.94
CA GLU A 18 -6.57 13.00 1.28
C GLU A 18 -5.97 11.60 1.07
N ALA A 19 -4.76 11.54 0.54
CA ALA A 19 -4.15 10.28 0.11
C ALA A 19 -3.75 9.39 1.29
N LEU A 20 -4.19 8.13 1.26
CA LEU A 20 -3.68 7.09 2.16
C LEU A 20 -2.38 6.51 1.59
N ILE A 21 -1.35 6.39 2.42
CA ILE A 21 -0.10 5.76 2.06
C ILE A 21 -0.15 4.29 2.52
N VAL A 22 -0.04 3.35 1.59
CA VAL A 22 0.17 1.94 1.89
C VAL A 22 1.64 1.63 1.63
N TYR A 23 2.40 1.41 2.69
CA TYR A 23 3.84 1.25 2.64
C TYR A 23 4.24 -0.18 2.95
N ARG A 24 5.02 -0.78 2.06
CA ARG A 24 5.70 -2.04 2.32
C ARG A 24 7.18 -1.77 2.62
N PRO A 25 7.62 -1.94 3.89
CA PRO A 25 9.02 -1.81 4.25
C PRO A 25 9.91 -2.73 3.42
N GLU A 26 11.16 -2.31 3.23
CA GLU A 26 12.18 -3.22 2.71
C GLU A 26 12.49 -4.30 3.76
N ASN A 27 12.50 -5.56 3.31
CA ASN A 27 12.92 -6.74 4.06
C ASN A 27 14.19 -7.32 3.40
N SER A 28 14.38 -8.64 3.43
CA SER A 28 15.55 -9.30 2.88
C SER A 28 15.26 -10.17 1.66
N GLY A 29 16.17 -10.12 0.67
CA GLY A 29 16.29 -11.12 -0.38
C GLY A 29 15.03 -11.31 -1.21
N ALA A 30 14.68 -12.58 -1.46
CA ALA A 30 13.56 -12.98 -2.32
C ALA A 30 12.19 -12.49 -1.83
N VAL A 31 12.03 -12.19 -0.53
CA VAL A 31 10.76 -11.65 -0.01
C VAL A 31 10.47 -10.31 -0.67
N ASN A 32 11.45 -9.41 -0.84
CA ASN A 32 11.25 -8.09 -1.43
C ASN A 32 10.72 -8.13 -2.87
N THR A 33 11.02 -9.21 -3.60
CA THR A 33 10.61 -9.37 -5.00
C THR A 33 9.19 -9.94 -5.14
N VAL A 34 8.61 -10.51 -4.09
CA VAL A 34 7.23 -11.00 -4.15
C VAL A 34 6.27 -9.82 -4.23
N ARG A 35 5.41 -9.79 -5.25
CA ARG A 35 4.43 -8.71 -5.43
C ARG A 35 3.29 -8.85 -4.44
N CYS A 36 3.00 -7.77 -3.73
CA CYS A 36 1.90 -7.65 -2.80
C CYS A 36 0.83 -6.73 -3.39
N TYR A 37 -0.19 -7.29 -4.02
CA TYR A 37 -1.26 -6.55 -4.67
C TYR A 37 -2.19 -5.89 -3.65
N ILE A 38 -2.68 -4.69 -3.93
CA ILE A 38 -3.64 -3.97 -3.10
C ILE A 38 -5.03 -4.15 -3.69
N ARG A 39 -6.01 -4.46 -2.85
CA ARG A 39 -7.43 -4.50 -3.18
C ARG A 39 -8.20 -3.55 -2.26
N ILE A 40 -9.10 -2.79 -2.86
CA ILE A 40 -9.89 -1.76 -2.19
C ILE A 40 -11.35 -1.99 -2.54
N GLU A 41 -12.17 -2.21 -1.53
CA GLU A 41 -13.61 -2.34 -1.67
C GLU A 41 -14.31 -1.15 -1.01
N ASP A 42 -15.42 -0.70 -1.57
CA ASP A 42 -16.27 0.32 -0.96
C ASP A 42 -17.15 -0.27 0.19
N GLU A 43 -18.03 0.55 0.76
CA GLU A 43 -18.92 0.13 1.85
C GLU A 43 -19.86 -1.01 1.43
N ASP A 44 -20.28 -0.99 0.16
CA ASP A 44 -21.18 -1.97 -0.46
C ASP A 44 -20.47 -3.27 -0.87
N GLY A 45 -19.13 -3.29 -0.83
CA GLY A 45 -18.31 -4.45 -1.16
C GLY A 45 -17.92 -4.54 -2.64
N ASN A 46 -18.08 -3.46 -3.42
CA ASN A 46 -17.61 -3.43 -4.80
C ASN A 46 -16.10 -3.19 -4.84
N ASP A 47 -15.37 -3.93 -5.68
CA ASP A 47 -13.95 -3.64 -5.94
C ASP A 47 -13.83 -2.32 -6.71
N VAL A 48 -13.27 -1.32 -6.03
CA VAL A 48 -13.07 0.03 -6.54
C VAL A 48 -11.58 0.36 -6.72
N THR A 49 -10.70 -0.65 -6.67
CA THR A 49 -9.25 -0.48 -6.68
C THR A 49 -8.78 0.41 -7.83
N GLN A 50 -9.30 0.24 -9.04
CA GLN A 50 -8.90 1.04 -10.21
C GLN A 50 -9.87 2.19 -10.52
N GLU A 51 -11.17 1.94 -10.43
CA GLU A 51 -12.19 2.88 -10.90
C GLU A 51 -12.56 3.94 -9.87
N GLY A 52 -12.45 3.63 -8.57
CA GLY A 52 -12.77 4.54 -7.47
C GLY A 52 -11.58 5.23 -6.83
N THR A 53 -10.35 4.85 -7.20
CA THR A 53 -9.13 5.41 -6.62
C THR A 53 -8.12 5.88 -7.68
N ARG A 54 -7.07 6.57 -7.23
CA ARG A 54 -5.91 6.94 -8.01
C ARG A 54 -4.65 6.62 -7.22
N GLY A 55 -3.88 5.66 -7.72
CA GLY A 55 -2.61 5.24 -7.16
C GLY A 55 -1.42 5.91 -7.83
N SER A 56 -0.45 6.31 -7.02
CA SER A 56 0.92 6.57 -7.46
C SER A 56 1.91 5.86 -6.55
N TYR A 57 3.08 5.47 -7.06
CA TYR A 57 4.10 4.82 -6.25
C TYR A 57 5.34 5.68 -6.09
N ALA A 58 6.04 5.42 -4.98
CA ALA A 58 7.31 6.00 -4.62
C ALA A 58 8.22 4.93 -4.04
N TRP A 59 9.49 4.96 -4.43
CA TRP A 59 10.54 4.20 -3.77
C TRP A 59 10.97 4.96 -2.51
N VAL A 60 10.86 4.32 -1.36
CA VAL A 60 11.33 4.88 -0.09
C VAL A 60 12.78 4.44 0.09
N THR A 61 13.70 5.06 -0.66
CA THR A 61 15.15 4.82 -0.55
C THR A 61 15.77 5.54 0.65
N ASP A 62 15.10 6.54 1.22
CA ASP A 62 15.51 7.25 2.44
C ASP A 62 14.26 7.67 3.26
N PRO A 63 14.15 7.30 4.56
CA PRO A 63 13.08 7.78 5.44
C PRO A 63 13.03 9.31 5.59
N ALA A 64 14.12 10.02 5.28
CA ALA A 64 14.20 11.47 5.31
C ALA A 64 13.60 12.16 4.07
N ASP A 65 13.39 11.42 2.97
CA ASP A 65 12.76 11.96 1.77
C ASP A 65 11.25 12.08 1.97
N ARG A 66 10.81 13.29 2.36
CA ARG A 66 9.43 13.73 2.14
C ARG A 66 9.42 15.01 1.29
N PRO A 67 8.66 15.06 0.17
CA PRO A 67 7.98 13.96 -0.52
C PRO A 67 8.94 13.21 -1.47
N PRO A 68 8.59 11.98 -1.89
CA PRO A 68 9.36 11.24 -2.89
C PRO A 68 9.50 12.07 -4.17
N LYS A 69 10.72 12.10 -4.73
CA LYS A 69 11.07 12.96 -5.87
C LYS A 69 10.25 12.65 -7.14
N GLU A 70 9.75 11.42 -7.28
CA GLU A 70 9.00 10.98 -8.46
C GLU A 70 7.80 10.11 -8.05
N LEU A 71 6.62 10.47 -8.57
CA LEU A 71 5.40 9.69 -8.47
C LEU A 71 5.14 9.05 -9.83
N HIS A 72 5.14 7.74 -9.87
CA HIS A 72 4.88 7.02 -11.10
C HIS A 72 3.45 6.45 -11.11
N PRO A 73 2.73 6.52 -12.23
CA PRO A 73 1.38 5.96 -12.34
C PRO A 73 1.42 4.43 -12.38
N TYR A 74 0.39 3.79 -11.82
CA TYR A 74 0.18 2.36 -12.01
C TYR A 74 -0.29 2.04 -13.43
N ALA A 75 0.33 1.03 -14.05
CA ALA A 75 -0.21 0.36 -15.22
C ALA A 75 -0.81 -0.99 -14.77
N GLY A 76 -2.14 -1.08 -14.70
CA GLY A 76 -2.84 -2.31 -14.28
C GLY A 76 -3.13 -2.35 -12.79
N ARG A 77 -2.73 -3.42 -12.09
CA ARG A 77 -3.08 -3.67 -10.68
C ARG A 77 -2.12 -2.96 -9.72
N TYR A 78 -2.64 -2.46 -8.61
CA TYR A 78 -1.80 -1.87 -7.56
C TYR A 78 -1.02 -2.96 -6.85
N TYR A 79 0.31 -2.87 -6.78
CA TYR A 79 1.19 -3.86 -6.12
C TYR A 79 2.44 -3.25 -5.50
N LEU A 80 2.83 -3.73 -4.32
CA LEU A 80 4.00 -3.29 -3.58
C LEU A 80 5.12 -4.32 -3.63
N MET A 81 6.34 -3.84 -3.86
CA MET A 81 7.58 -4.57 -3.58
C MET A 81 8.22 -4.02 -2.30
N GLY A 82 9.25 -4.70 -1.78
CA GLY A 82 9.98 -4.20 -0.60
C GLY A 82 10.53 -2.80 -0.85
N GLY A 83 10.26 -1.87 0.07
CA GLY A 83 10.70 -0.48 -0.02
C GLY A 83 9.78 0.44 -0.83
N ILE A 84 8.63 -0.04 -1.32
CA ILE A 84 7.68 0.78 -2.09
C ILE A 84 6.55 1.29 -1.20
N ALA A 85 6.22 2.56 -1.34
CA ALA A 85 4.98 3.16 -0.85
C ALA A 85 4.02 3.46 -2.00
N ALA A 86 2.76 3.05 -1.86
CA ALA A 86 1.66 3.43 -2.74
C ALA A 86 0.85 4.55 -2.07
N HIS A 87 0.66 5.65 -2.79
CA HIS A 87 -0.19 6.76 -2.39
C HIS A 87 -1.54 6.59 -3.08
N ILE A 88 -2.59 6.37 -2.31
CA ILE A 88 -3.94 6.07 -2.78
C ILE A 88 -4.84 7.27 -2.50
N GLY A 89 -5.19 8.01 -3.55
CA GLY A 89 -6.24 9.04 -3.50
C GLY A 89 -7.61 8.43 -3.77
N PHE A 90 -8.62 8.81 -2.98
CA PHE A 90 -9.99 8.33 -3.17
C PHE A 90 -10.83 9.39 -3.89
N LYS A 91 -11.54 9.00 -4.95
CA LYS A 91 -12.40 9.92 -5.73
C LYS A 91 -13.60 10.42 -4.93
N ARG A 92 -14.03 9.66 -3.94
CA ARG A 92 -15.18 9.98 -3.08
C ARG A 92 -14.76 9.85 -1.62
N HIS A 93 -15.40 10.65 -0.77
CA HIS A 93 -15.36 10.42 0.66
C HIS A 93 -16.22 9.20 1.00
N GLY A 94 -15.76 8.41 1.96
CA GLY A 94 -16.46 7.24 2.47
C GLY A 94 -15.57 6.36 3.34
N THR A 95 -16.08 5.17 3.64
CA THR A 95 -15.34 4.07 4.25
C THR A 95 -14.95 3.05 3.18
N TYR A 96 -13.74 2.52 3.29
CA TYR A 96 -13.18 1.56 2.35
C TYR A 96 -12.58 0.39 3.13
N ARG A 97 -12.71 -0.82 2.58
CA ARG A 97 -12.03 -2.02 3.07
C ARG A 97 -10.77 -2.21 2.23
N ILE A 98 -9.64 -2.30 2.90
CA ILE A 98 -8.33 -2.45 2.27
C ILE A 98 -7.79 -3.81 2.65
N THR A 99 -7.44 -4.59 1.64
CA THR A 99 -6.71 -5.86 1.80
C THR A 99 -5.52 -5.84 0.87
N VAL A 100 -4.53 -6.68 1.17
CA VAL A 100 -3.46 -6.98 0.24
C VAL A 100 -3.34 -8.47 0.01
N TYR A 101 -2.90 -8.86 -1.19
CA TYR A 101 -2.88 -10.25 -1.59
C TYR A 101 -1.75 -10.58 -2.56
N THR A 102 -1.38 -11.86 -2.63
CA THR A 102 -0.48 -12.42 -3.64
C THR A 102 -1.09 -13.69 -4.22
N PRO A 103 -1.48 -13.69 -5.51
CA PRO A 103 -1.95 -14.88 -6.20
C PRO A 103 -0.94 -16.04 -6.13
N ALA A 104 -1.44 -17.28 -6.10
CA ALA A 104 -0.58 -18.47 -5.98
C ALA A 104 0.47 -18.59 -7.10
N ASP A 105 0.11 -18.19 -8.32
CA ASP A 105 0.99 -18.18 -9.49
C ASP A 105 2.03 -17.06 -9.46
N GLU A 106 1.93 -16.09 -8.54
CA GLU A 106 2.92 -15.02 -8.34
C GLU A 106 3.85 -15.32 -7.16
N GLN A 107 3.74 -16.51 -6.54
CA GLN A 107 4.59 -16.96 -5.43
C GLN A 107 5.81 -17.78 -5.88
N GLN A 108 5.96 -18.05 -7.16
CA GLN A 108 6.84 -19.10 -7.72
C GLN A 108 8.32 -19.00 -7.30
N LEU A 109 8.81 -17.81 -6.95
CA LEU A 109 10.19 -17.58 -6.53
C LEU A 109 10.36 -17.44 -5.00
N SER A 110 9.27 -17.58 -4.24
CA SER A 110 9.30 -17.52 -2.79
C SER A 110 9.54 -18.91 -2.19
N PRO A 111 10.49 -19.05 -1.24
CA PRO A 111 10.64 -20.30 -0.48
C PRO A 111 9.42 -20.60 0.41
N ALA A 112 8.55 -19.61 0.65
CA ALA A 112 7.33 -19.76 1.44
C ALA A 112 6.07 -19.98 0.58
N ALA A 113 6.22 -20.33 -0.71
CA ALA A 113 5.08 -20.57 -1.60
C ALA A 113 4.13 -21.62 -1.00
N THR A 114 2.87 -21.25 -0.80
CA THR A 114 1.86 -22.14 -0.18
C THR A 114 1.03 -22.88 -1.22
N GLY A 115 1.06 -22.43 -2.48
CA GLY A 115 0.16 -22.90 -3.54
C GLY A 115 -1.27 -22.36 -3.43
N THR A 116 -1.54 -21.51 -2.43
CA THR A 116 -2.83 -20.82 -2.22
C THR A 116 -2.62 -19.32 -2.20
N GLU A 117 -3.64 -18.53 -2.55
CA GLU A 117 -3.55 -17.06 -2.49
C GLU A 117 -3.20 -16.61 -1.06
N TRP A 118 -2.17 -15.78 -0.92
CA TRP A 118 -1.88 -15.10 0.33
C TRP A 118 -2.79 -13.88 0.43
N VAL A 119 -3.53 -13.74 1.53
CA VAL A 119 -4.43 -12.61 1.75
C VAL A 119 -4.20 -12.06 3.15
N SER A 120 -4.16 -10.74 3.28
CA SER A 120 -4.04 -10.09 4.59
C SER A 120 -5.36 -10.08 5.36
N ASN A 121 -5.28 -9.65 6.62
CA ASN A 121 -6.45 -9.09 7.30
C ASN A 121 -7.04 -7.90 6.52
N THR A 122 -8.32 -7.62 6.76
CA THR A 122 -9.00 -6.43 6.24
C THR A 122 -8.77 -5.23 7.16
N PHE A 123 -8.36 -4.10 6.59
CA PHE A 123 -8.31 -2.83 7.28
C PHE A 123 -9.45 -1.91 6.82
N VAL A 124 -10.25 -1.42 7.77
CA VAL A 124 -11.34 -0.47 7.48
C VAL A 124 -10.79 0.95 7.59
N TYR A 125 -10.72 1.64 6.46
CA TYR A 125 -10.23 3.01 6.35
C TYR A 125 -11.37 3.98 6.09
N ARG A 126 -11.43 5.07 6.85
CA ARG A 126 -12.35 6.18 6.58
C ARG A 126 -11.57 7.37 6.03
N THR A 127 -12.05 7.96 4.96
CA THR A 127 -11.40 9.13 4.32
C THR A 127 -11.35 10.39 5.19
N ASP A 128 -12.16 10.47 6.24
CA ASP A 128 -12.14 11.54 7.25
C ASP A 128 -11.12 11.28 8.38
N SER A 129 -10.41 10.15 8.33
CA SER A 129 -9.43 9.77 9.34
C SER A 129 -8.16 10.61 9.27
N THR A 130 -7.55 10.84 10.44
CA THR A 130 -6.20 11.40 10.55
C THR A 130 -5.11 10.38 10.23
N LEU A 131 -5.46 9.09 10.11
CA LEU A 131 -4.51 8.05 9.72
C LEU A 131 -4.08 8.26 8.27
N LYS A 132 -2.78 8.35 8.03
CA LYS A 132 -2.21 8.56 6.69
C LYS A 132 -1.36 7.40 6.18
N VAL A 133 -0.99 6.45 7.04
CA VAL A 133 -0.08 5.37 6.67
C VAL A 133 -0.59 4.02 7.18
N LEU A 134 -0.61 3.04 6.29
CA LEU A 134 -0.72 1.62 6.60
C LEU A 134 0.59 0.93 6.22
N PHE A 135 1.07 0.08 7.11
CA PHE A 135 2.22 -0.77 6.88
C PHE A 135 1.76 -2.16 6.45
N VAL A 136 2.40 -2.67 5.41
CA VAL A 136 2.26 -4.05 4.94
C VAL A 136 3.46 -4.83 5.43
N SER A 137 3.23 -5.88 6.20
CA SER A 137 4.28 -6.78 6.69
C SER A 137 4.05 -8.19 6.17
N PRO A 138 5.10 -8.95 5.82
CA PRO A 138 4.97 -10.39 5.70
C PRO A 138 4.58 -11.01 7.05
N THR A 139 3.82 -12.10 7.04
CA THR A 139 3.62 -12.96 8.23
C THR A 139 4.85 -13.83 8.46
N ALA A 140 5.04 -14.34 9.67
CA ALA A 140 6.15 -15.21 9.99
C ALA A 140 5.73 -16.26 11.02
N ASP A 141 6.38 -17.40 10.99
CA ASP A 141 6.23 -18.46 12.00
C ASP A 141 6.86 -18.06 13.34
N GLU A 142 6.79 -18.97 14.32
CA GLU A 142 7.31 -18.74 15.68
C GLU A 142 8.83 -18.51 15.71
N ASP A 143 9.56 -19.02 14.70
CA ASP A 143 11.01 -18.87 14.55
C ASP A 143 11.38 -17.61 13.75
N GLY A 144 10.39 -16.86 13.27
CA GLY A 144 10.58 -15.62 12.52
C GLY A 144 10.90 -15.83 11.03
N PHE A 145 10.68 -17.03 10.49
CA PHE A 145 10.77 -17.29 9.06
C PHE A 145 9.47 -16.94 8.36
N TYR A 146 9.59 -16.50 7.12
CA TYR A 146 8.43 -16.16 6.30
C TYR A 146 7.57 -17.41 6.03
N ASP A 147 6.29 -17.36 6.38
CA ASP A 147 5.36 -18.51 6.31
C ASP A 147 4.29 -18.38 5.20
N GLY A 148 4.34 -17.30 4.42
CA GLY A 148 3.46 -17.11 3.26
C GLY A 148 2.13 -16.44 3.61
N GLY A 149 2.21 -15.13 3.84
CA GLY A 149 1.04 -14.29 4.12
C GLY A 149 1.41 -12.81 4.21
N TRP A 150 0.38 -11.99 4.45
CA TRP A 150 0.51 -10.55 4.64
C TRP A 150 -0.26 -10.08 5.86
N PHE A 151 0.17 -8.98 6.45
CA PHE A 151 -0.50 -8.33 7.56
C PHE A 151 -0.49 -6.81 7.38
N LEU A 152 -1.67 -6.21 7.50
CA LEU A 152 -1.88 -4.77 7.47
C LEU A 152 -1.99 -4.21 8.88
N SER A 153 -1.23 -3.15 9.15
CA SER A 153 -1.25 -2.47 10.44
C SER A 153 -1.02 -0.97 10.29
N TYR A 154 -1.69 -0.15 11.11
CA TYR A 154 -1.35 1.27 11.26
C TYR A 154 -0.09 1.49 12.10
N ARG A 155 0.39 0.44 12.80
CA ARG A 155 1.65 0.46 13.55
C ARG A 155 2.75 -0.08 12.66
N ALA A 156 3.86 0.66 12.60
CA ALA A 156 5.06 0.17 11.94
C ALA A 156 5.48 -1.17 12.55
N PRO A 157 5.84 -2.18 11.73
CA PRO A 157 6.35 -3.45 12.23
C PRO A 157 7.57 -3.27 13.16
N PRO A 158 7.73 -4.14 14.17
CA PRO A 158 8.86 -4.07 15.10
C PRO A 158 10.22 -4.28 14.40
N PHE A 159 10.24 -4.97 13.26
CA PHE A 159 11.44 -5.28 12.49
C PHE A 159 12.02 -4.11 11.67
N TYR A 160 11.51 -2.88 11.78
CA TYR A 160 12.28 -1.68 11.40
C TYR A 160 13.60 -1.53 12.19
N LYS A 161 13.88 -2.44 13.15
CA LYS A 161 15.18 -2.67 13.80
C LYS A 161 15.94 -3.93 13.32
N VAL A 162 15.56 -4.58 12.21
CA VAL A 162 16.36 -5.68 11.64
C VAL A 162 17.50 -5.04 10.85
N THR A 163 18.55 -4.70 11.59
CA THR A 163 19.86 -4.40 11.01
C THR A 163 20.27 -5.62 10.18
N LYS A 164 20.59 -5.37 8.91
CA LYS A 164 21.38 -6.27 8.09
C LYS A 164 22.49 -6.87 8.98
N PRO A 165 22.67 -8.21 9.06
CA PRO A 165 23.73 -8.76 9.89
C PRO A 165 25.04 -8.08 9.52
N ALA A 166 25.80 -7.65 10.52
CA ALA A 166 27.11 -7.04 10.30
C ALA A 166 27.91 -7.98 9.39
N ARG A 167 28.34 -7.45 8.24
CA ARG A 167 29.24 -8.20 7.35
C ARG A 167 30.47 -8.57 8.18
N ARG A 168 30.65 -9.87 8.45
CA ARG A 168 31.92 -10.40 8.95
C ARG A 168 32.98 -10.26 7.88
#